data_AF-A0A6P8IZA5-F1
#
_entry.id   AF-A0A6P8IZA5-F1
#
_cell.length_a   1.000
_cell.length_b   1.000
_cell.length_c   1.000
_cell.angle_alpha   90.00
_cell.angle_beta   90.00
_cell.angle_gamma   90.00
#
_symmetry.space_group_name_H-M   'P 1'
#
loop_
_entity.id
_entity.type
_entity.pdbx_description
1 polymer ?
#
loop_
_entity_poly.entity_id
_entity_poly.type
_entity_poly.pdbx_seq_one_letter_code
_entity_poly.pdbx_strand_id
1 'polypeptide(L)'
;MEASAIHRHQNIRRLKGLLYIENRTLRFKAFYLVFFFGCGTLRNYLPVYFRHIGLNAVLTGVITGVRPFTGFISAPFFSFLADKTGCYKSILLLSLVMSVLAYFSLSFVAFVQQAKEVQPIEHVIKSNITLLQRNSIKFSTSYTTRDRGFSFGGNHHGNDRLNYPLPNHTNMGITQLDRSGKNPRHGPQFADSGLYYANESLVPLNDTSILSESMIFFASFGLIVIGDFFNAPVGAIMCSTIFYWEGSSQFGKQRVFGAIGFGLGSFLTGMAIDKTVGFNYFQLNYLKNDGSNESNPNYLTAFFLYLGVNSILLMFVSCGLDVSRESKSKIIMTHVKKILSRGMVVCFLIYIFIMGVVGGTIMLFLFWFLENLGASQSLLGLSSAIMSISEVPIFPLCAKMINAIGHVGVLFLSLTCSIIRLTCYTFLQDPWYVLLIEPLHGISLAAMWSTSISFACAVSTPDVYTTMEGVTTGFHYGLGWGLGAVIGGAFYNLYGPRNLFRWCILLCCVGYIFLGLVYILQRKDHSSVNYYRLDNNRQGSVNVDAEYEVISGDIYLNTSR
;
A
#
# COMPACT_ATOMS: atom_id res chain seq x y z
N MET A 1 30.15 50.08 30.49
CA MET A 1 28.92 49.31 30.81
C MET A 1 27.99 49.14 29.61
N GLU A 2 27.82 50.14 28.75
CA GLU A 2 26.93 50.05 27.56
C GLU A 2 27.34 48.98 26.52
N ALA A 3 28.64 48.78 26.25
CA ALA A 3 29.10 47.76 25.30
C ALA A 3 28.72 46.31 25.72
N SER A 4 28.69 46.04 27.04
CA SER A 4 28.29 44.73 27.58
C SER A 4 26.78 44.50 27.49
N ALA A 5 25.98 45.56 27.65
CA ALA A 5 24.53 45.50 27.53
C ALA A 5 24.07 45.29 26.08
N ILE A 6 24.73 45.94 25.11
CA ILE A 6 24.48 45.76 23.68
C ILE A 6 24.82 44.33 23.24
N HIS A 7 25.95 43.78 23.72
CA HIS A 7 26.36 42.42 23.40
C HIS A 7 25.43 41.35 24.00
N ARG A 8 24.92 41.55 25.23
CA ARG A 8 23.86 40.69 25.80
C ARG A 8 22.56 40.76 25.02
N HIS A 9 22.13 41.95 24.59
CA HIS A 9 20.90 42.09 23.80
C HIS A 9 21.00 41.43 22.43
N GLN A 10 22.16 41.51 21.76
CA GLN A 10 22.41 40.81 20.50
C GLN A 10 22.45 39.30 20.68
N ASN A 11 23.07 38.79 21.75
CA ASN A 11 23.08 37.36 22.06
C ASN A 11 21.68 36.84 22.39
N ILE A 12 20.86 37.59 23.14
CA ILE A 12 19.46 37.22 23.43
C ILE A 12 18.61 37.24 22.15
N ARG A 13 18.82 38.21 21.24
CA ARG A 13 18.13 38.22 19.93
C ARG A 13 18.56 37.05 19.04
N ARG A 14 19.85 36.70 19.03
CA ARG A 14 20.37 35.51 18.33
C ARG A 14 19.81 34.23 18.94
N LEU A 15 19.80 34.08 20.25
CA LEU A 15 19.21 32.94 20.96
C LEU A 15 17.71 32.82 20.69
N LYS A 16 16.95 33.93 20.72
CA LYS A 16 15.53 33.93 20.34
C LYS A 16 15.32 33.53 18.88
N GLY A 17 16.19 34.01 17.97
CA GLY A 17 16.17 33.59 16.56
C GLY A 17 16.47 32.11 16.38
N LEU A 18 17.50 31.59 17.06
CA LEU A 18 17.88 30.17 17.03
C LEU A 18 16.80 29.27 17.61
N LEU A 19 16.25 29.61 18.78
CA LEU A 19 15.12 28.88 19.40
C LEU A 19 13.86 28.92 18.54
N TYR A 20 13.61 30.04 17.85
CA TYR A 20 12.48 30.18 16.93
C TYR A 20 12.64 29.33 15.67
N ILE A 21 13.85 29.30 15.10
CA ILE A 21 14.22 28.43 13.97
C ILE A 21 14.10 26.95 14.39
N GLU A 22 14.64 26.57 15.54
CA GLU A 22 14.58 25.21 16.08
C GLU A 22 13.13 24.76 16.30
N ASN A 23 12.28 25.61 16.89
CA ASN A 23 10.85 25.35 17.04
C ASN A 23 10.10 25.21 15.70
N ARG A 24 10.52 25.90 14.64
CA ARG A 24 9.94 25.72 13.29
C ARG A 24 10.40 24.42 12.65
N THR A 25 11.68 24.10 12.73
CA THR A 25 12.22 22.83 12.19
C THR A 25 11.53 21.62 12.82
N LEU A 26 11.22 21.69 14.13
CA LEU A 26 10.48 20.65 14.84
C LEU A 26 9.06 20.46 14.29
N ARG A 27 8.39 21.53 13.85
CA ARG A 27 7.05 21.44 13.25
C ARG A 27 7.07 20.71 11.90
N PHE A 28 8.10 20.92 11.08
CA PHE A 28 8.26 20.20 9.82
C PHE A 28 8.61 18.71 10.04
N LYS A 29 9.45 18.40 11.04
CA LYS A 29 9.72 17.01 11.48
C LYS A 29 8.44 16.31 11.91
N ALA A 30 7.64 16.98 12.75
CA ALA A 30 6.36 16.45 13.22
C ALA A 30 5.37 16.24 12.07
N PHE A 31 5.28 17.19 11.13
CA PHE A 31 4.46 17.03 9.92
C PHE A 31 4.86 15.77 9.15
N TYR A 32 6.16 15.58 8.84
CA TYR A 32 6.63 14.41 8.10
C TYR A 32 6.33 13.12 8.84
N LEU A 33 6.56 13.09 10.16
CA LEU A 33 6.25 11.92 10.98
C LEU A 33 4.77 11.56 10.89
N VAL A 34 3.86 12.51 11.14
CA VAL A 34 2.41 12.24 11.15
C VAL A 34 1.87 11.95 9.74
N PHE A 35 2.32 12.67 8.72
CA PHE A 35 1.90 12.45 7.33
C PHE A 35 2.30 11.07 6.82
N PHE A 36 3.56 10.67 7.03
CA PHE A 36 4.01 9.36 6.61
C PHE A 36 3.47 8.25 7.51
N PHE A 37 3.19 8.52 8.79
CA PHE A 37 2.41 7.59 9.64
C PHE A 37 1.05 7.30 9.03
N GLY A 38 0.30 8.33 8.63
CA GLY A 38 -0.96 8.15 7.91
C GLY A 38 -0.77 7.39 6.59
N CYS A 39 0.30 7.66 5.83
CA CYS A 39 0.58 6.88 4.63
C CYS A 39 0.82 5.39 4.93
N GLY A 40 1.56 5.08 6.00
CA GLY A 40 1.85 3.71 6.43
C GLY A 40 0.63 2.95 6.94
N THR A 41 -0.37 3.63 7.52
CA THR A 41 -1.59 2.97 8.02
C THR A 41 -2.43 2.39 6.88
N LEU A 42 -2.55 3.09 5.74
CA LEU A 42 -3.43 2.65 4.66
C LEU A 42 -2.70 2.08 3.45
N ARG A 43 -1.63 2.72 2.97
CA ARG A 43 -1.06 2.40 1.65
C ARG A 43 -0.52 0.98 1.55
N ASN A 44 0.09 0.46 2.63
CA ASN A 44 0.62 -0.91 2.67
C ASN A 44 -0.46 -1.98 2.65
N TYR A 45 -1.65 -1.66 3.19
CA TYR A 45 -2.75 -2.61 3.31
C TYR A 45 -3.74 -2.53 2.15
N LEU A 46 -3.70 -1.48 1.31
CA LEU A 46 -4.58 -1.36 0.14
C LEU A 46 -4.53 -2.57 -0.80
N PRO A 47 -3.35 -3.13 -1.15
CA PRO A 47 -3.30 -4.31 -2.02
C PRO A 47 -4.05 -5.52 -1.44
N VAL A 48 -3.78 -5.85 -0.18
CA VAL A 48 -4.40 -7.00 0.49
C VAL A 48 -5.89 -6.75 0.78
N TYR A 49 -6.26 -5.49 1.01
CA TYR A 49 -7.66 -5.06 1.05
C TYR A 49 -8.38 -5.29 -0.29
N PHE A 50 -7.77 -4.92 -1.43
CA PHE A 50 -8.37 -5.17 -2.75
C PHE A 50 -8.58 -6.65 -3.03
N ARG A 51 -7.63 -7.49 -2.59
CA ARG A 51 -7.79 -8.94 -2.61
C ARG A 51 -8.97 -9.40 -1.78
N HIS A 52 -9.11 -8.86 -0.57
CA HIS A 52 -10.17 -9.24 0.37
C HIS A 52 -11.56 -8.89 -0.14
N ILE A 53 -11.74 -7.75 -0.85
CA ILE A 53 -13.02 -7.40 -1.49
C ILE A 53 -13.28 -8.16 -2.80
N GLY A 54 -12.38 -9.07 -3.20
CA GLY A 54 -12.56 -9.98 -4.34
C GLY A 54 -11.88 -9.56 -5.63
N LEU A 55 -11.02 -8.53 -5.64
CA LEU A 55 -10.29 -8.15 -6.85
C LEU A 55 -9.06 -9.04 -7.06
N ASN A 56 -8.88 -9.51 -8.29
CA ASN A 56 -7.70 -10.29 -8.67
C ASN A 56 -6.42 -9.42 -8.73
N ALA A 57 -5.26 -10.07 -8.93
CA ALA A 57 -3.96 -9.40 -8.99
C ALA A 57 -3.84 -8.39 -10.14
N VAL A 58 -4.49 -8.65 -11.28
CA VAL A 58 -4.47 -7.76 -12.45
C VAL A 58 -5.20 -6.46 -12.14
N LEU A 59 -6.43 -6.55 -11.65
CA LEU A 59 -7.25 -5.39 -11.30
C LEU A 59 -6.59 -4.57 -10.17
N THR A 60 -6.06 -5.25 -9.16
CA THR A 60 -5.29 -4.61 -8.06
C THR A 60 -4.03 -3.92 -8.57
N GLY A 61 -3.33 -4.54 -9.54
CA GLY A 61 -2.19 -3.98 -10.25
C GLY A 61 -2.54 -2.71 -11.03
N VAL A 62 -3.67 -2.68 -11.72
CA VAL A 62 -4.17 -1.49 -12.44
C VAL A 62 -4.53 -0.36 -11.48
N ILE A 63 -5.28 -0.66 -10.41
CA ILE A 63 -5.68 0.34 -9.40
C ILE A 63 -4.46 0.93 -8.70
N THR A 64 -3.46 0.10 -8.35
CA THR A 64 -2.26 0.62 -7.68
C THR A 64 -1.30 1.28 -8.67
N GLY A 65 -1.25 0.77 -9.91
CA GLY A 65 -0.38 1.26 -10.96
C GLY A 65 -0.76 2.63 -11.50
N VAL A 66 -2.02 3.07 -11.40
CA VAL A 66 -2.46 4.40 -11.85
C VAL A 66 -1.96 5.54 -10.94
N ARG A 67 -1.68 5.22 -9.67
CA ARG A 67 -1.31 6.17 -8.61
C ARG A 67 -0.15 7.09 -8.95
N PRO A 68 0.97 6.60 -9.53
CA PRO A 68 2.07 7.49 -9.87
C PRO A 68 1.76 8.39 -11.08
N PHE A 69 0.93 7.93 -12.01
CA PHE A 69 0.49 8.74 -13.16
C PHE A 69 -0.41 9.89 -12.72
N THR A 70 -1.33 9.63 -11.78
CA THR A 70 -2.16 10.70 -11.19
C THR A 70 -1.31 11.71 -10.44
N GLY A 71 -0.27 11.26 -9.72
CA GLY A 71 0.67 12.15 -9.04
C GLY A 71 1.51 12.99 -10.00
N PHE A 72 1.95 12.41 -11.11
CA PHE A 72 2.73 13.09 -12.14
C PHE A 72 1.97 14.26 -12.79
N ILE A 73 0.66 14.10 -12.99
CA ILE A 73 -0.21 15.17 -13.54
C ILE A 73 -0.59 16.17 -12.45
N SER A 74 -0.94 15.68 -11.26
CA SER A 74 -1.48 16.51 -10.18
C SER A 74 -0.45 17.47 -9.58
N ALA A 75 0.77 16.99 -9.27
CA ALA A 75 1.75 17.79 -8.57
C ALA A 75 2.15 19.08 -9.33
N PRO A 76 2.40 19.07 -10.66
CA PRO A 76 2.62 20.29 -11.44
C PRO A 76 1.39 21.19 -11.49
N PHE A 77 0.19 20.63 -11.65
CA PHE A 77 -1.07 21.38 -11.72
C PHE A 77 -1.31 22.22 -10.46
N PHE A 78 -1.24 21.59 -9.28
CA PHE A 78 -1.44 22.31 -8.02
C PHE A 78 -0.26 23.18 -7.64
N SER A 79 0.97 22.83 -8.05
CA SER A 79 2.12 23.73 -7.91
C SER A 79 1.88 25.03 -8.67
N PHE A 80 1.45 24.94 -9.93
CA PHE A 80 1.12 26.11 -10.75
C PHE A 80 -0.06 26.91 -10.17
N LEU A 81 -1.12 26.23 -9.72
CA LEU A 81 -2.27 26.88 -9.10
C LEU A 81 -1.88 27.62 -7.81
N ALA A 82 -1.01 27.03 -6.99
CA ALA A 82 -0.50 27.65 -5.78
C ALA A 82 0.39 28.85 -6.09
N ASP A 83 1.24 28.75 -7.11
CA ASP A 83 2.09 29.85 -7.56
C ASP A 83 1.26 31.05 -8.08
N LYS A 84 0.16 30.77 -8.82
CA LYS A 84 -0.73 31.81 -9.35
C LYS A 84 -1.58 32.49 -8.28
N THR A 85 -2.04 31.74 -7.28
CA THR A 85 -2.95 32.24 -6.24
C THR A 85 -2.23 32.78 -5.02
N GLY A 86 -0.98 32.36 -4.77
CA GLY A 86 -0.26 32.64 -3.52
C GLY A 86 -0.84 31.92 -2.29
N CYS A 87 -1.90 31.12 -2.44
CA CYS A 87 -2.64 30.51 -1.34
C CYS A 87 -2.16 29.08 -1.03
N TYR A 88 -0.86 28.91 -0.76
CA TYR A 88 -0.25 27.59 -0.53
C TYR A 88 -0.90 26.80 0.61
N LYS A 89 -1.17 27.46 1.75
CA LYS A 89 -1.80 26.83 2.91
C LYS A 89 -3.22 26.34 2.62
N SER A 90 -4.02 27.15 1.92
CA SER A 90 -5.40 26.77 1.56
C SER A 90 -5.44 25.58 0.61
N ILE A 91 -4.55 25.55 -0.38
CA ILE A 91 -4.42 24.42 -1.32
C ILE A 91 -3.96 23.16 -0.59
N LEU A 92 -3.01 23.27 0.34
CA LEU A 92 -2.57 22.15 1.17
C LEU A 92 -3.71 21.58 2.01
N LEU A 93 -4.50 22.44 2.67
CA LEU A 93 -5.65 22.01 3.49
C LEU A 93 -6.74 21.35 2.64
N LEU A 94 -7.09 21.94 1.49
CA LEU A 94 -8.05 21.35 0.55
C LEU A 94 -7.58 19.97 0.07
N SER A 95 -6.30 19.85 -0.28
CA SER A 95 -5.66 18.61 -0.72
C SER A 95 -5.74 17.52 0.34
N LEU A 96 -5.45 17.86 1.61
CA LEU A 96 -5.57 16.94 2.72
C LEU A 96 -7.03 16.47 2.92
N VAL A 97 -7.98 17.41 3.03
CA VAL A 97 -9.41 17.09 3.24
C VAL A 97 -9.94 16.18 2.13
N MET A 98 -9.73 16.56 0.87
CA MET A 98 -10.25 15.79 -0.27
C MET A 98 -9.60 14.41 -0.37
N SER A 99 -8.29 14.30 -0.10
CA SER A 99 -7.63 12.99 -0.09
C SER A 99 -8.17 12.08 1.01
N VAL A 100 -8.39 12.60 2.22
CA VAL A 100 -8.94 11.84 3.35
C VAL A 100 -10.36 11.37 3.05
N LEU A 101 -11.21 12.26 2.53
CA LEU A 101 -12.58 11.90 2.14
C LEU A 101 -12.61 10.80 1.09
N ALA A 102 -11.77 10.88 0.04
CA ALA A 102 -11.72 9.88 -1.01
C ALA A 102 -11.23 8.51 -0.49
N TYR A 103 -10.14 8.49 0.29
CA TYR A 103 -9.62 7.25 0.87
C TYR A 103 -10.56 6.63 1.89
N PHE A 104 -11.19 7.44 2.76
CA PHE A 104 -12.17 6.94 3.71
C PHE A 104 -13.42 6.43 3.00
N SER A 105 -13.83 7.05 1.89
CA SER A 105 -14.98 6.60 1.09
C SER A 105 -14.78 5.17 0.54
N LEU A 106 -13.54 4.75 0.34
CA LEU A 106 -13.22 3.38 -0.10
C LEU A 106 -13.64 2.32 0.93
N SER A 107 -13.73 2.68 2.22
CA SER A 107 -14.23 1.78 3.27
C SER A 107 -15.69 1.37 3.06
N PHE A 108 -16.51 2.23 2.45
CA PHE A 108 -17.91 1.90 2.13
C PHE A 108 -18.03 0.86 1.02
N VAL A 109 -17.04 0.77 0.12
CA VAL A 109 -17.01 -0.32 -0.88
C VAL A 109 -16.89 -1.67 -0.18
N ALA A 110 -16.07 -1.75 0.88
CA ALA A 110 -15.98 -2.94 1.72
C ALA A 110 -17.29 -3.23 2.47
N PHE A 111 -17.94 -2.19 3.01
CA PHE A 111 -19.20 -2.33 3.73
C PHE A 111 -20.28 -2.99 2.88
N VAL A 112 -20.46 -2.53 1.63
CA VAL A 112 -21.48 -3.11 0.76
C VAL A 112 -21.18 -4.57 0.42
N GLN A 113 -19.90 -4.95 0.34
CA GLN A 113 -19.51 -6.35 0.14
C GLN A 113 -19.75 -7.20 1.41
N GLN A 114 -19.48 -6.68 2.61
CA GLN A 114 -19.73 -7.41 3.87
C GLN A 114 -21.22 -7.63 4.14
N ALA A 115 -22.09 -6.69 3.74
CA ALA A 115 -23.54 -6.85 3.82
C ALA A 115 -24.06 -8.05 2.97
N LYS A 116 -23.29 -8.50 1.97
CA LYS A 116 -23.57 -9.68 1.14
C LYS A 116 -23.46 -11.00 1.89
N GLU A 117 -22.52 -11.15 2.84
CA GLU A 117 -22.28 -12.43 3.53
C GLU A 117 -23.37 -12.76 4.57
N VAL A 118 -24.10 -11.76 5.04
CA VAL A 118 -25.15 -11.92 6.07
C VAL A 118 -26.50 -12.33 5.46
N GLN A 119 -26.81 -11.88 4.23
CA GLN A 119 -28.06 -12.16 3.52
C GLN A 119 -28.32 -13.61 3.06
N PRO A 120 -27.32 -14.45 2.67
CA PRO A 120 -27.60 -15.81 2.17
C PRO A 120 -28.24 -16.71 3.23
N ILE A 121 -27.95 -16.48 4.52
CA ILE A 121 -28.52 -17.27 5.62
C ILE A 121 -30.01 -16.94 5.80
N GLU A 122 -30.39 -15.66 5.73
CA GLU A 122 -31.78 -15.25 5.92
C GLU A 122 -32.69 -15.72 4.77
N HIS A 123 -32.18 -15.74 3.54
CA HIS A 123 -32.93 -16.22 2.38
C HIS A 123 -33.07 -17.76 2.36
N VAL A 124 -32.04 -18.50 2.80
CA VAL A 124 -32.11 -19.97 2.97
C VAL A 124 -33.05 -20.36 4.12
N ILE A 125 -33.05 -19.60 5.22
CA ILE A 125 -33.99 -19.81 6.34
C ILE A 125 -35.42 -19.50 5.89
N LYS A 126 -35.66 -18.38 5.18
CA LYS A 126 -36.99 -18.04 4.67
C LYS A 126 -37.50 -19.04 3.63
N SER A 127 -36.64 -19.54 2.74
CA SER A 127 -37.02 -20.55 1.74
C SER A 127 -37.32 -21.91 2.39
N ASN A 128 -36.56 -22.32 3.40
CA ASN A 128 -36.80 -23.56 4.13
C ASN A 128 -38.06 -23.47 5.01
N ILE A 129 -38.33 -22.32 5.63
CA ILE A 129 -39.57 -22.09 6.39
C ILE A 129 -40.80 -22.09 5.47
N THR A 130 -40.71 -21.48 4.28
CA THR A 130 -41.81 -21.54 3.29
C THR A 130 -42.02 -22.94 2.72
N LEU A 131 -40.96 -23.72 2.51
CA LEU A 131 -41.07 -25.14 2.12
C LEU A 131 -41.69 -26.01 3.22
N LEU A 132 -41.30 -25.79 4.48
CA LEU A 132 -41.88 -26.48 5.63
C LEU A 132 -43.35 -26.10 5.85
N GLN A 133 -43.71 -24.82 5.69
CA GLN A 133 -45.11 -24.37 5.72
C GLN A 133 -45.93 -24.93 4.54
N ARG A 134 -45.33 -25.02 3.34
CA ARG A 134 -46.02 -25.60 2.17
C ARG A 134 -46.24 -27.10 2.31
N ASN A 135 -45.34 -27.81 2.98
CA ASN A 135 -45.49 -29.24 3.27
C ASN A 135 -46.43 -29.52 4.45
N SER A 136 -46.48 -28.65 5.47
CA SER A 136 -47.46 -28.79 6.57
C SER A 136 -48.88 -28.46 6.12
N ILE A 137 -49.08 -27.49 5.21
CA ILE A 137 -50.39 -27.17 4.62
C ILE A 137 -50.91 -28.34 3.75
N LYS A 138 -50.03 -29.10 3.08
CA LYS A 138 -50.41 -30.32 2.34
C LYS A 138 -50.83 -31.48 3.24
N PHE A 139 -50.40 -31.53 4.50
CA PHE A 139 -50.82 -32.57 5.45
C PHE A 139 -52.15 -32.26 6.14
N SER A 140 -52.64 -31.01 6.09
CA SER A 140 -53.89 -30.59 6.74
C SER A 140 -55.11 -30.61 5.82
N THR A 141 -54.99 -31.06 4.57
CA THR A 141 -56.10 -31.13 3.60
C THR A 141 -56.32 -32.55 3.07
N SER A 142 -56.52 -33.53 3.96
CA SER A 142 -57.13 -34.81 3.59
C SER A 142 -57.70 -35.57 4.79
N TYR A 143 -58.67 -34.97 5.49
CA TYR A 143 -59.64 -35.73 6.28
C TYR A 143 -61.03 -35.08 6.14
N THR A 144 -61.61 -35.16 4.95
CA THR A 144 -63.06 -35.03 4.80
C THR A 144 -63.69 -36.38 5.09
N THR A 145 -64.53 -36.35 6.12
CA THR A 145 -65.37 -37.41 6.64
C THR A 145 -66.16 -38.13 5.54
N ARG A 146 -66.18 -39.46 5.58
CA ARG A 146 -67.23 -40.23 4.94
C ARG A 146 -67.75 -41.27 5.93
N ASP A 147 -68.92 -40.93 6.50
CA ASP A 147 -69.78 -41.79 7.29
C ASP A 147 -70.02 -43.14 6.60
N ARG A 148 -69.79 -44.24 7.35
CA ARG A 148 -70.68 -45.40 7.39
C ARG A 148 -70.57 -46.04 8.76
N GLY A 149 -71.71 -46.10 9.46
CA GLY A 149 -71.81 -46.64 10.81
C GLY A 149 -71.70 -48.15 10.88
N PHE A 150 -71.23 -48.61 12.05
CA PHE A 150 -71.60 -49.88 12.65
C PHE A 150 -71.54 -49.72 14.17
N SER A 151 -72.65 -50.03 14.83
CA SER A 151 -72.87 -49.91 16.28
C SER A 151 -72.83 -51.28 16.98
N PHE A 152 -72.75 -51.20 18.32
CA PHE A 152 -72.78 -52.23 19.38
C PHE A 152 -71.43 -52.86 19.76
N GLY A 153 -71.00 -52.91 21.03
CA GLY A 153 -71.57 -52.42 22.29
C GLY A 153 -70.79 -53.01 23.49
N GLY A 154 -70.89 -52.35 24.67
CA GLY A 154 -70.85 -53.03 25.98
C GLY A 154 -69.57 -52.95 26.86
N ASN A 155 -69.67 -52.12 27.91
CA ASN A 155 -69.20 -52.26 29.31
C ASN A 155 -67.72 -52.57 29.67
N HIS A 156 -67.06 -51.70 30.44
CA HIS A 156 -67.07 -51.69 31.92
C HIS A 156 -66.21 -50.57 32.57
N HIS A 157 -66.50 -50.33 33.86
CA HIS A 157 -66.08 -49.28 34.80
C HIS A 157 -64.57 -49.09 35.11
N GLY A 158 -64.23 -47.90 35.62
CA GLY A 158 -63.15 -47.72 36.62
C GLY A 158 -62.54 -46.30 36.68
N ASN A 159 -62.76 -45.59 37.79
CA ASN A 159 -62.18 -44.29 38.15
C ASN A 159 -60.64 -44.26 38.13
N ASP A 160 -60.01 -43.14 37.74
CA ASP A 160 -59.29 -42.24 38.67
C ASP A 160 -58.39 -41.17 37.96
N ARG A 161 -58.57 -39.93 38.44
CA ARG A 161 -57.59 -38.84 38.69
C ARG A 161 -56.63 -38.32 37.59
N LEU A 162 -56.84 -37.01 37.32
CA LEU A 162 -55.88 -35.96 36.96
C LEU A 162 -54.39 -36.22 37.30
N ASN A 163 -53.51 -36.04 36.30
CA ASN A 163 -52.39 -35.11 36.33
C ASN A 163 -51.60 -35.16 35.00
N TYR A 164 -51.44 -34.02 34.34
CA TYR A 164 -50.45 -33.84 33.27
C TYR A 164 -49.11 -33.41 33.89
N PRO A 165 -48.00 -34.01 33.46
CA PRO A 165 -46.79 -33.23 33.24
C PRO A 165 -46.13 -33.51 31.88
N LEU A 166 -45.50 -32.46 31.33
CA LEU A 166 -44.75 -32.43 30.08
C LEU A 166 -43.63 -33.49 30.01
N PRO A 167 -43.29 -34.02 28.82
CA PRO A 167 -42.01 -34.69 28.60
C PRO A 167 -40.99 -33.73 27.96
N ASN A 168 -39.95 -33.42 28.73
CA ASN A 168 -38.66 -32.94 28.24
C ASN A 168 -37.85 -34.10 27.62
N HIS A 169 -36.93 -33.73 26.71
CA HIS A 169 -35.78 -34.49 26.19
C HIS A 169 -36.04 -35.57 25.13
N THR A 170 -35.83 -35.18 23.87
CA THR A 170 -35.50 -36.06 22.75
C THR A 170 -34.05 -36.55 22.85
N ASN A 171 -33.85 -37.78 23.34
CA ASN A 171 -32.64 -38.55 23.06
C ASN A 171 -32.85 -39.34 21.76
N MET A 172 -32.10 -39.00 20.71
CA MET A 172 -31.97 -39.85 19.51
C MET A 172 -31.14 -41.08 19.86
N GLY A 173 -31.81 -42.23 20.02
CA GLY A 173 -31.19 -43.53 20.17
C GLY A 173 -30.86 -44.15 18.81
N ILE A 174 -29.56 -44.42 18.60
CA ILE A 174 -29.02 -45.27 17.54
C ILE A 174 -29.58 -46.69 17.75
N THR A 175 -30.35 -47.21 16.79
CA THR A 175 -30.82 -48.60 16.82
C THR A 175 -29.86 -49.50 16.06
N GLN A 176 -29.29 -50.45 16.80
CA GLN A 176 -28.45 -51.54 16.31
C GLN A 176 -29.27 -52.53 15.46
N LEU A 177 -28.64 -53.00 14.38
CA LEU A 177 -29.07 -54.16 13.60
C LEU A 177 -29.05 -55.42 14.45
N ASP A 178 -30.18 -56.14 14.51
CA ASP A 178 -30.21 -57.53 14.98
C ASP A 178 -30.50 -58.48 13.81
N ARG A 179 -29.76 -59.59 13.79
CA ARG A 179 -29.80 -60.67 12.78
C ARG A 179 -30.56 -61.85 13.38
N SER A 180 -31.73 -62.20 12.82
CA SER A 180 -32.24 -63.59 12.87
C SER A 180 -33.43 -63.83 11.94
N GLY A 181 -33.17 -64.53 10.83
CA GLY A 181 -33.88 -65.75 10.40
C GLY A 181 -35.38 -65.75 10.02
N LYS A 182 -35.61 -66.11 8.73
CA LYS A 182 -36.69 -66.97 8.15
C LYS A 182 -37.86 -66.27 7.40
N ASN A 183 -37.84 -66.45 6.07
CA ASN A 183 -38.98 -66.49 5.14
C ASN A 183 -39.53 -67.94 5.04
N PRO A 184 -40.73 -68.27 4.48
CA PRO A 184 -41.38 -67.61 3.30
C PRO A 184 -42.95 -67.61 3.17
N ARG A 185 -43.43 -66.79 2.19
CA ARG A 185 -44.60 -66.94 1.26
C ARG A 185 -46.06 -66.88 1.77
N HIS A 186 -46.76 -65.78 1.45
CA HIS A 186 -47.75 -65.63 0.35
C HIS A 186 -48.37 -64.21 0.33
N GLY A 187 -48.52 -63.61 -0.85
CA GLY A 187 -49.04 -62.24 -1.05
C GLY A 187 -50.57 -62.10 -0.89
N PRO A 188 -51.10 -60.88 -1.05
CA PRO A 188 -51.46 -60.44 -2.39
C PRO A 188 -50.92 -59.06 -2.79
N GLN A 189 -50.66 -58.95 -4.10
CA GLN A 189 -50.25 -57.75 -4.82
C GLN A 189 -51.37 -56.72 -4.86
N PHE A 190 -51.09 -55.45 -4.54
CA PHE A 190 -51.79 -54.31 -5.14
C PHE A 190 -50.91 -53.05 -5.18
N ALA A 191 -50.72 -52.60 -6.43
CA ALA A 191 -50.50 -51.24 -6.93
C ALA A 191 -49.18 -50.50 -6.59
N ASP A 192 -48.34 -50.45 -7.62
CA ASP A 192 -47.26 -49.47 -7.82
C ASP A 192 -47.69 -48.04 -7.49
N SER A 193 -46.95 -47.41 -6.59
CA SER A 193 -46.88 -45.95 -6.47
C SER A 193 -45.42 -45.57 -6.62
N GLY A 194 -45.00 -45.37 -7.87
CA GLY A 194 -43.67 -44.91 -8.21
C GLY A 194 -43.33 -43.62 -7.48
N LEU A 195 -42.26 -43.66 -6.68
CA LEU A 195 -41.51 -42.49 -6.26
C LEU A 195 -40.89 -41.86 -7.51
N TYR A 196 -41.64 -40.96 -8.15
CA TYR A 196 -41.06 -40.00 -9.08
C TYR A 196 -40.10 -39.13 -8.26
N TYR A 197 -38.81 -39.40 -8.36
CA TYR A 197 -37.78 -38.40 -8.14
C TYR A 197 -38.06 -37.29 -9.15
N ALA A 198 -38.71 -36.21 -8.69
CA ALA A 198 -38.74 -34.98 -9.44
C ALA A 198 -37.31 -34.45 -9.50
N ASN A 199 -36.63 -34.75 -10.60
CA ASN A 199 -35.49 -33.98 -11.09
C ASN A 199 -36.01 -32.60 -11.50
N GLU A 200 -36.35 -31.76 -10.52
CA GLU A 200 -36.40 -30.32 -10.76
C GLU A 200 -34.94 -29.84 -10.67
N SER A 201 -34.34 -29.74 -11.84
CA SER A 201 -33.16 -28.95 -12.12
C SER A 201 -33.22 -27.63 -11.33
N LEU A 202 -32.36 -27.53 -10.31
CA LEU A 202 -31.97 -26.27 -9.70
C LEU A 202 -31.54 -25.34 -10.83
N VAL A 203 -32.42 -24.39 -11.15
CA VAL A 203 -32.09 -23.24 -11.99
C VAL A 203 -30.83 -22.62 -11.39
N PRO A 204 -29.74 -22.43 -12.16
CA PRO A 204 -28.57 -21.74 -11.65
C PRO A 204 -29.02 -20.33 -11.27
N LEU A 205 -28.86 -19.98 -9.99
CA LEU A 205 -28.99 -18.61 -9.48
C LEU A 205 -27.90 -17.76 -10.14
N ASN A 206 -28.16 -17.30 -11.36
CA ASN A 206 -27.41 -16.23 -11.98
C ASN A 206 -27.73 -14.93 -11.23
N ASP A 207 -26.69 -14.36 -10.62
CA ASP A 207 -26.49 -12.93 -10.40
C ASP A 207 -27.63 -12.14 -9.75
N THR A 208 -27.80 -12.29 -8.44
CA THR A 208 -28.28 -11.19 -7.58
C THR A 208 -27.09 -10.62 -6.79
N SER A 209 -26.07 -10.15 -7.50
CA SER A 209 -25.03 -9.30 -6.93
C SER A 209 -25.56 -7.86 -6.83
N ILE A 210 -25.57 -7.25 -5.65
CA ILE A 210 -25.93 -5.82 -5.51
C ILE A 210 -24.85 -4.92 -6.16
N LEU A 211 -23.60 -5.38 -6.21
CA LEU A 211 -22.53 -4.82 -7.06
C LEU A 211 -21.80 -5.95 -7.79
N SER A 212 -21.60 -5.79 -9.10
CA SER A 212 -20.72 -6.64 -9.89
C SER A 212 -19.23 -6.39 -9.55
N GLU A 213 -18.36 -7.35 -9.83
CA GLU A 213 -16.88 -7.18 -9.73
C GLU A 213 -16.42 -5.92 -10.47
N SER A 214 -17.02 -5.66 -11.63
CA SER A 214 -16.76 -4.44 -12.42
C SER A 214 -17.11 -3.16 -11.65
N MET A 215 -18.22 -3.14 -10.91
CA MET A 215 -18.61 -1.96 -10.13
C MET A 215 -17.68 -1.73 -8.95
N ILE A 216 -17.24 -2.80 -8.25
CA ILE A 216 -16.22 -2.73 -7.18
C ILE A 216 -14.91 -2.18 -7.74
N PHE A 217 -14.48 -2.68 -8.89
CA PHE A 217 -13.28 -2.22 -9.58
C PHE A 217 -13.37 -0.74 -9.94
N PHE A 218 -14.41 -0.31 -10.67
CA PHE A 218 -14.54 1.08 -11.13
C PHE A 218 -14.71 2.07 -9.97
N ALA A 219 -15.48 1.71 -8.93
CA ALA A 219 -15.60 2.52 -7.72
C ALA A 219 -14.24 2.67 -7.01
N SER A 220 -13.53 1.56 -6.81
CA SER A 220 -12.20 1.57 -6.18
C SER A 220 -11.18 2.35 -6.99
N PHE A 221 -11.18 2.15 -8.31
CA PHE A 221 -10.32 2.87 -9.25
C PHE A 221 -10.58 4.38 -9.20
N GLY A 222 -11.84 4.81 -9.31
CA GLY A 222 -12.21 6.21 -9.24
C GLY A 222 -11.82 6.88 -7.92
N LEU A 223 -12.09 6.21 -6.79
CA LEU A 223 -11.73 6.73 -5.47
C LEU A 223 -10.22 6.82 -5.25
N ILE A 224 -9.44 5.85 -5.71
CA ILE A 224 -7.97 5.90 -5.66
C ILE A 224 -7.43 7.03 -6.53
N VAL A 225 -7.95 7.19 -7.75
CA VAL A 225 -7.54 8.28 -8.65
C VAL A 225 -7.81 9.65 -8.03
N ILE A 226 -9.01 9.86 -7.48
CA ILE A 226 -9.36 11.11 -6.79
C ILE A 226 -8.48 11.31 -5.55
N GLY A 227 -8.35 10.27 -4.72
CA GLY A 227 -7.58 10.32 -3.48
C GLY A 227 -6.10 10.68 -3.72
N ASP A 228 -5.46 10.04 -4.69
CA ASP A 228 -4.07 10.35 -5.04
C ASP A 228 -3.89 11.64 -5.82
N PHE A 229 -4.86 12.04 -6.65
CA PHE A 229 -4.85 13.35 -7.28
C PHE A 229 -4.77 14.45 -6.23
N PHE A 230 -5.57 14.39 -5.17
CA PHE A 230 -5.49 15.38 -4.09
C PHE A 230 -4.34 15.13 -3.10
N ASN A 231 -3.85 13.90 -2.94
CA ASN A 231 -2.73 13.63 -2.03
C ASN A 231 -1.37 14.05 -2.60
N ALA A 232 -1.17 13.97 -3.91
CA ALA A 232 0.09 14.30 -4.60
C ALA A 232 0.68 15.69 -4.27
N PRO A 233 -0.08 16.80 -4.28
CA PRO A 233 0.46 18.13 -3.96
C PRO A 233 0.92 18.28 -2.51
N VAL A 234 0.42 17.47 -1.57
CA VAL A 234 0.78 17.57 -0.14
C VAL A 234 2.28 17.39 0.04
N GLY A 235 2.85 16.34 -0.56
CA GLY A 235 4.28 16.07 -0.52
C GLY A 235 5.10 17.13 -1.26
N ALA A 236 4.64 17.55 -2.45
CA ALA A 236 5.35 18.52 -3.28
C ALA A 236 5.43 19.92 -2.64
N ILE A 237 4.30 20.42 -2.13
CA ILE A 237 4.23 21.70 -1.41
C ILE A 237 5.12 21.63 -0.18
N MET A 238 5.02 20.55 0.60
CA MET A 238 5.79 20.45 1.83
C MET A 238 7.29 20.39 1.60
N CYS A 239 7.75 19.62 0.60
CA CYS A 239 9.17 19.60 0.22
C CYS A 239 9.66 21.00 -0.15
N SER A 240 8.88 21.74 -0.95
CA SER A 240 9.25 23.09 -1.38
C SER A 240 9.32 24.09 -0.23
N THR A 241 8.45 23.95 0.77
CA THR A 241 8.47 24.78 1.98
C THR A 241 9.66 24.46 2.87
N ILE A 242 10.06 23.19 3.01
CA ILE A 242 11.27 22.86 3.77
C ILE A 242 12.51 23.41 3.09
N PHE A 243 12.62 23.30 1.77
CA PHE A 243 13.74 23.89 1.04
C PHE A 243 13.83 25.40 1.26
N TYR A 244 12.70 26.11 1.29
CA TYR A 244 12.66 27.54 1.60
C TYR A 244 13.20 27.88 3.00
N TRP A 245 12.90 27.06 4.01
CA TRP A 245 13.25 27.38 5.40
C TRP A 245 14.60 26.80 5.86
N GLU A 246 14.98 25.62 5.40
CA GLU A 246 16.16 24.87 5.89
C GLU A 246 17.25 24.65 4.83
N GLY A 247 16.96 24.96 3.56
CA GLY A 247 17.86 24.69 2.44
C GLY A 247 17.91 23.21 2.03
N SER A 248 18.49 22.95 0.86
CA SER A 248 18.53 21.62 0.25
C SER A 248 19.41 20.61 1.01
N SER A 249 20.46 21.08 1.69
CA SER A 249 21.44 20.21 2.38
C SER A 249 20.89 19.54 3.64
N GLN A 250 19.90 20.15 4.31
CA GLN A 250 19.32 19.62 5.56
C GLN A 250 18.07 18.76 5.35
N PHE A 251 17.52 18.73 4.13
CA PHE A 251 16.29 17.99 3.80
C PHE A 251 16.37 16.50 4.15
N GLY A 252 17.54 15.87 4.02
CA GLY A 252 17.75 14.47 4.40
C GLY A 252 17.43 14.19 5.87
N LYS A 253 17.73 15.13 6.79
CA LYS A 253 17.42 14.99 8.22
C LYS A 253 15.91 15.01 8.50
N GLN A 254 15.15 15.71 7.67
CA GLN A 254 13.68 15.75 7.74
C GLN A 254 13.06 14.46 7.20
N ARG A 255 13.63 13.93 6.12
CA ARG A 255 13.18 12.68 5.46
C ARG A 255 13.17 11.48 6.42
N VAL A 256 14.14 11.40 7.33
CA VAL A 256 14.26 10.32 8.34
C VAL A 256 12.98 10.17 9.17
N PHE A 257 12.37 11.28 9.60
CA PHE A 257 11.11 11.25 10.36
C PHE A 257 9.95 10.67 9.55
N GLY A 258 9.98 10.84 8.22
CA GLY A 258 9.03 10.21 7.31
C GLY A 258 9.15 8.69 7.30
N ALA A 259 10.37 8.15 7.20
CA ALA A 259 10.59 6.70 7.23
C ALA A 259 10.11 6.08 8.55
N ILE A 260 10.46 6.72 9.69
CA ILE A 260 10.03 6.31 11.03
C ILE A 260 8.50 6.31 11.13
N GLY A 261 7.85 7.40 10.70
CA GLY A 261 6.39 7.51 10.68
C GLY A 261 5.74 6.38 9.88
N PHE A 262 6.19 6.17 8.65
CA PHE A 262 5.67 5.12 7.75
C PHE A 262 5.75 3.72 8.37
N GLY A 263 6.91 3.37 8.94
CA GLY A 263 7.12 2.07 9.56
C GLY A 263 6.24 1.85 10.79
N LEU A 264 6.18 2.84 11.69
CA LEU A 264 5.33 2.79 12.88
C LEU A 264 3.84 2.70 12.54
N GLY A 265 3.38 3.53 11.59
CA GLY A 265 1.99 3.52 11.14
C GLY A 265 1.60 2.16 10.55
N SER A 266 2.49 1.56 9.76
CA SER A 266 2.27 0.23 9.19
C SER A 266 2.19 -0.85 10.26
N PHE A 267 3.13 -0.89 11.20
CA PHE A 267 3.16 -1.91 12.26
C PHE A 267 1.96 -1.82 13.21
N LEU A 268 1.65 -0.62 13.71
CA LEU A 268 0.52 -0.40 14.61
C LEU A 268 -0.82 -0.72 13.94
N THR A 269 -0.94 -0.45 12.65
CA THR A 269 -2.15 -0.82 11.90
C THR A 269 -2.29 -2.33 11.76
N GLY A 270 -1.21 -3.05 11.50
CA GLY A 270 -1.22 -4.52 11.43
C GLY A 270 -1.70 -5.14 12.74
N MET A 271 -1.16 -4.65 13.86
CA MET A 271 -1.61 -5.06 15.20
C MET A 271 -3.07 -4.73 15.46
N ALA A 272 -3.53 -3.57 14.99
CA ALA A 272 -4.92 -3.17 15.17
C ALA A 272 -5.87 -4.04 14.33
N ILE A 273 -5.50 -4.38 13.09
CA ILE A 273 -6.28 -5.27 12.22
C ILE A 273 -6.44 -6.65 12.87
N ASP A 274 -5.35 -7.25 13.37
CA ASP A 274 -5.41 -8.56 14.03
C ASP A 274 -6.27 -8.54 15.31
N LYS A 275 -6.24 -7.43 16.08
CA LYS A 275 -7.06 -7.28 17.31
C LYS A 275 -8.54 -7.00 17.05
N THR A 276 -8.88 -6.54 15.85
CA THR A 276 -10.25 -6.13 15.48
C THR A 276 -10.94 -7.18 14.62
N VAL A 277 -10.36 -8.38 14.51
CA VAL A 277 -11.01 -9.51 13.86
C VAL A 277 -12.32 -9.83 14.59
N GLY A 278 -13.41 -9.93 13.83
CA GLY A 278 -14.76 -10.14 14.36
C GLY A 278 -15.47 -8.87 14.85
N PHE A 279 -14.79 -7.73 14.92
CA PHE A 279 -15.43 -6.45 15.25
C PHE A 279 -16.12 -5.84 14.01
N ASN A 280 -17.42 -5.58 14.08
CA ASN A 280 -18.13 -4.90 13.00
C ASN A 280 -18.25 -3.39 13.29
N TYR A 281 -17.52 -2.57 12.52
CA TYR A 281 -17.51 -1.11 12.64
C TYR A 281 -18.86 -0.44 12.33
N PHE A 282 -19.69 -1.08 11.51
CA PHE A 282 -20.96 -0.51 11.04
C PHE A 282 -22.17 -1.10 11.76
N GLN A 283 -22.01 -2.23 12.46
CA GLN A 283 -23.08 -2.88 13.21
C GLN A 283 -22.53 -3.45 14.54
N LEU A 284 -22.47 -2.59 15.57
CA LEU A 284 -21.90 -2.86 16.89
C LEU A 284 -22.49 -4.07 17.64
N ASN A 285 -23.68 -4.56 17.23
CA ASN A 285 -24.41 -5.63 17.94
C ASN A 285 -24.31 -7.02 17.29
N TYR A 286 -23.53 -7.21 16.23
CA TYR A 286 -23.37 -8.52 15.58
C TYR A 286 -22.03 -9.15 15.97
N LEU A 287 -21.96 -9.72 17.18
CA LEU A 287 -20.86 -10.62 17.54
C LEU A 287 -21.07 -11.93 16.78
N LYS A 288 -20.16 -12.23 15.84
CA LYS A 288 -20.13 -13.53 15.16
C LYS A 288 -19.68 -14.58 16.18
N ASN A 289 -20.64 -15.18 16.89
CA ASN A 289 -20.44 -16.38 17.72
C ASN A 289 -20.37 -17.62 16.82
N ASP A 290 -19.47 -17.64 15.84
CA ASP A 290 -19.30 -18.80 14.98
C ASP A 290 -17.88 -19.35 15.19
N GLY A 291 -17.80 -20.57 15.75
CA GLY A 291 -16.57 -21.30 16.03
C GLY A 291 -15.86 -21.82 14.77
N SER A 292 -16.03 -21.13 13.64
CA SER A 292 -15.28 -21.36 12.41
C SER A 292 -13.95 -20.59 12.51
N ASN A 293 -12.85 -21.34 12.59
CA ASN A 293 -11.47 -20.84 12.75
C ASN A 293 -10.93 -19.98 11.59
N GLU A 294 -11.77 -19.45 10.70
CA GLU A 294 -11.35 -18.54 9.62
C GLU A 294 -11.59 -17.09 10.05
N SER A 295 -10.65 -16.60 10.86
CA SER A 295 -10.61 -15.24 11.40
C SER A 295 -10.18 -14.25 10.30
N ASN A 296 -11.11 -13.84 9.44
CA ASN A 296 -10.83 -12.88 8.36
C ASN A 296 -10.30 -11.53 8.91
N PRO A 297 -9.21 -10.98 8.35
CA PRO A 297 -8.63 -9.71 8.80
C PRO A 297 -9.57 -8.53 8.54
N ASN A 298 -9.69 -7.65 9.54
CA ASN A 298 -10.57 -6.48 9.47
C ASN A 298 -9.86 -5.24 8.92
N TYR A 299 -9.72 -5.13 7.60
CA TYR A 299 -9.02 -3.99 6.98
C TYR A 299 -9.73 -2.64 7.15
N LEU A 300 -11.01 -2.60 7.56
CA LEU A 300 -11.72 -1.35 7.88
C LEU A 300 -10.99 -0.54 8.94
N THR A 301 -10.33 -1.23 9.88
CA THR A 301 -9.49 -0.64 10.93
C THR A 301 -8.42 0.29 10.36
N ALA A 302 -7.80 -0.07 9.23
CA ALA A 302 -6.80 0.76 8.57
C ALA A 302 -7.38 2.09 8.08
N PHE A 303 -8.62 2.10 7.56
CA PHE A 303 -9.30 3.30 7.08
C PHE A 303 -9.68 4.24 8.24
N PHE A 304 -10.16 3.71 9.37
CA PHE A 304 -10.46 4.52 10.55
C PHE A 304 -9.19 5.11 11.18
N LEU A 305 -8.10 4.33 11.27
CA LEU A 305 -6.81 4.84 11.72
C LEU A 305 -6.27 5.92 10.78
N TYR A 306 -6.38 5.71 9.46
CA TYR A 306 -6.02 6.71 8.47
C TYR A 306 -6.80 8.01 8.64
N LEU A 307 -8.12 7.93 8.84
CA LEU A 307 -8.98 9.09 9.10
C LEU A 307 -8.55 9.83 10.39
N GLY A 308 -8.33 9.11 11.48
CA GLY A 308 -7.93 9.69 12.77
C GLY A 308 -6.58 10.42 12.69
N VAL A 309 -5.56 9.76 12.14
CA VAL A 309 -4.21 10.34 11.99
C VAL A 309 -4.22 11.57 11.07
N ASN A 310 -4.90 11.48 9.93
CA ASN A 310 -4.94 12.62 9.01
C ASN A 310 -5.83 13.77 9.53
N SER A 311 -6.81 13.49 10.40
CA SER A 311 -7.57 14.54 11.09
C SER A 311 -6.68 15.30 12.08
N ILE A 312 -5.80 14.60 12.81
CA ILE A 312 -4.78 15.22 13.67
C ILE A 312 -3.80 16.05 12.81
N LEU A 313 -3.37 15.52 11.66
CA LEU A 313 -2.51 16.26 10.73
C LEU A 313 -3.21 17.54 10.22
N LEU A 314 -4.48 17.45 9.84
CA LEU A 314 -5.27 18.58 9.36
C LEU A 314 -5.38 19.66 10.44
N MET A 315 -5.65 19.28 11.68
CA MET A 315 -5.66 20.18 12.83
C MET A 315 -4.29 20.85 13.01
N PHE A 316 -3.20 20.07 12.96
CA PHE A 316 -1.83 20.57 13.11
C PHE A 316 -1.46 21.61 12.03
N VAL A 317 -1.76 21.32 10.76
CA VAL A 317 -1.50 22.23 9.62
C VAL A 317 -2.33 23.51 9.76
N SER A 318 -3.60 23.38 10.15
CA SER A 318 -4.51 24.51 10.34
C SER A 318 -3.99 25.47 11.41
N CYS A 319 -3.59 24.95 12.57
CA CYS A 319 -3.24 25.75 13.75
C CYS A 319 -1.82 26.33 13.75
N GLY A 320 -0.83 25.73 13.07
CA GLY A 320 0.57 26.06 13.39
C GLY A 320 1.63 26.01 12.28
N LEU A 321 1.27 25.67 11.04
CA LEU A 321 2.25 25.52 9.96
C LEU A 321 2.24 26.71 9.00
N ASP A 322 3.40 27.35 8.85
CA ASP A 322 3.64 28.39 7.86
C ASP A 322 4.12 27.76 6.56
N VAL A 323 3.33 27.93 5.50
CA VAL A 323 3.59 27.35 4.18
C VAL A 323 4.04 28.47 3.25
N SER A 324 5.32 28.42 2.88
CA SER A 324 5.97 29.41 2.01
C SER A 324 6.73 28.69 0.90
N ARG A 325 6.98 29.36 -0.22
CA ARG A 325 7.72 28.82 -1.35
C ARG A 325 8.64 29.89 -1.95
N GLU A 326 9.84 29.48 -2.35
CA GLU A 326 10.76 30.31 -3.14
C GLU A 326 10.33 30.35 -4.61
N SER A 327 10.41 31.53 -5.25
CA SER A 327 10.05 31.65 -6.68
C SER A 327 11.08 30.91 -7.53
N LYS A 328 10.64 29.98 -8.37
CA LYS A 328 11.54 29.19 -9.22
C LYS A 328 12.15 30.05 -10.34
N SER A 329 13.41 29.77 -10.67
CA SER A 329 14.08 30.28 -11.87
C SER A 329 13.44 29.72 -13.16
N LYS A 330 13.59 30.44 -14.27
CA LYS A 330 13.12 30.00 -15.59
C LYS A 330 13.92 28.77 -16.06
N ILE A 331 13.21 27.70 -16.41
CA ILE A 331 13.79 26.45 -16.92
C ILE A 331 14.28 26.65 -18.36
N ILE A 332 15.49 26.18 -18.67
CA ILE A 332 16.06 26.17 -20.03
C ILE A 332 15.96 24.74 -20.61
N MET A 333 14.87 24.45 -21.34
CA MET A 333 14.56 23.11 -21.88
C MET A 333 15.63 22.55 -22.84
N THR A 334 16.37 23.44 -23.51
CA THR A 334 17.42 23.06 -24.48
C THR A 334 18.58 22.31 -23.82
N HIS A 335 18.98 22.68 -22.61
CA HIS A 335 20.04 22.02 -21.86
C HIS A 335 19.61 20.61 -21.41
N VAL A 336 18.36 20.48 -20.98
CA VAL A 336 17.76 19.20 -20.57
C VAL A 336 17.79 18.19 -21.73
N LYS A 337 17.34 18.60 -22.92
CA LYS A 337 17.34 17.71 -24.11
C LYS A 337 18.75 17.24 -24.48
N LYS A 338 19.75 18.13 -24.39
CA LYS A 338 21.15 17.79 -24.68
C LYS A 338 21.70 16.74 -23.70
N ILE A 339 21.41 16.88 -22.41
CA ILE A 339 21.83 15.92 -21.37
C ILE A 339 21.14 14.57 -21.57
N LEU A 340 19.82 14.56 -21.79
CA LEU A 340 19.04 13.33 -21.99
C LEU A 340 19.42 12.57 -23.27
N SER A 341 20.08 13.23 -24.22
CA SER A 341 20.57 12.60 -25.45
C SER A 341 21.92 11.88 -25.26
N ARG A 342 22.58 12.04 -24.10
CA ARG A 342 23.85 11.35 -23.81
C ARG A 342 23.57 9.86 -23.54
N GLY A 343 24.27 8.97 -24.26
CA GLY A 343 24.08 7.52 -24.12
C GLY A 343 24.25 7.00 -22.68
N MET A 344 25.16 7.60 -21.89
CA MET A 344 25.34 7.29 -20.47
C MET A 344 24.07 7.57 -19.66
N VAL A 345 23.45 8.74 -19.86
CA VAL A 345 22.25 9.16 -19.14
C VAL A 345 21.06 8.28 -19.54
N VAL A 346 20.93 7.93 -20.81
CA VAL A 346 19.89 7.00 -21.30
C VAL A 346 20.03 5.64 -20.62
N CYS A 347 21.24 5.05 -20.59
CA CYS A 347 21.47 3.76 -19.91
C CYS A 347 21.15 3.84 -18.41
N PHE A 348 21.54 4.94 -17.76
CA PHE A 348 21.20 5.20 -16.36
C PHE A 348 19.68 5.28 -16.13
N LEU A 349 18.95 6.01 -16.97
CA LEU A 349 17.49 6.13 -16.84
C LEU A 349 16.78 4.79 -17.09
N ILE A 350 17.28 3.95 -18.00
CA ILE A 350 16.76 2.59 -18.20
C ILE A 350 17.00 1.73 -16.96
N TYR A 351 18.19 1.79 -16.35
CA TYR A 351 18.48 1.11 -15.09
C TYR A 351 17.52 1.56 -13.98
N ILE A 352 17.32 2.87 -13.82
CA ILE A 352 16.42 3.45 -12.82
C ILE A 352 14.97 3.03 -13.06
N PHE A 353 14.54 2.97 -14.32
CA PHE A 353 13.24 2.46 -14.69
C PHE A 353 13.05 0.99 -14.29
N ILE A 354 14.03 0.13 -14.60
CA ILE A 354 14.02 -1.29 -14.19
C ILE A 354 13.90 -1.42 -12.68
N MET A 355 14.66 -0.64 -11.91
CA MET A 355 14.58 -0.64 -10.45
C MET A 355 13.21 -0.15 -9.95
N GLY A 356 12.59 0.81 -10.64
CA GLY A 356 11.22 1.23 -10.39
C GLY A 356 10.20 0.11 -10.61
N VAL A 357 10.31 -0.64 -11.72
CA VAL A 357 9.44 -1.79 -12.03
C VAL A 357 9.55 -2.87 -10.95
N VAL A 358 10.78 -3.20 -10.55
CA VAL A 358 11.02 -4.18 -9.47
C VAL A 358 10.47 -3.67 -8.13
N GLY A 359 10.71 -2.39 -7.80
CA GLY A 359 10.20 -1.76 -6.58
C GLY A 359 8.68 -1.76 -6.50
N GLY A 360 7.99 -1.39 -7.58
CA GLY A 360 6.53 -1.39 -7.66
C GLY A 360 5.92 -2.79 -7.55
N THR A 361 6.60 -3.79 -8.13
CA THR A 361 6.19 -5.20 -8.02
C THR A 361 6.28 -5.70 -6.57
N ILE A 362 7.42 -5.46 -5.90
CA ILE A 362 7.63 -5.89 -4.51
C ILE A 362 6.64 -5.20 -3.58
N MET A 363 6.49 -3.88 -3.69
CA MET A 363 5.59 -3.12 -2.82
C MET A 363 4.13 -3.54 -2.94
N LEU A 364 3.72 -4.02 -4.11
CA LEU A 364 2.36 -4.49 -4.32
C LEU A 364 2.14 -5.95 -3.86
N PHE A 365 3.04 -6.86 -4.23
CA PHE A 365 2.81 -8.31 -4.11
C PHE A 365 3.54 -8.99 -2.94
N LEU A 366 4.42 -8.29 -2.22
CA LEU A 366 5.09 -8.88 -1.05
C LEU A 366 4.07 -9.27 0.04
N PHE A 367 3.14 -8.38 0.38
CA PHE A 367 2.13 -8.66 1.40
C PHE A 367 1.18 -9.78 0.97
N TRP A 368 0.78 -9.81 -0.31
CA TRP A 368 0.00 -10.91 -0.88
C TRP A 368 0.71 -12.26 -0.75
N PHE A 369 2.03 -12.26 -1.02
CA PHE A 369 2.83 -13.47 -0.91
C PHE A 369 2.98 -13.92 0.55
N LEU A 370 3.19 -13.00 1.48
CA LEU A 370 3.28 -13.33 2.91
C LEU A 370 1.94 -13.86 3.45
N GLU A 371 0.81 -13.30 3.06
CA GLU A 371 -0.51 -13.84 3.40
C GLU A 371 -0.73 -15.25 2.84
N ASN A 372 -0.25 -15.53 1.62
CA ASN A 372 -0.28 -16.88 1.06
C ASN A 372 0.55 -17.89 1.87
N LEU A 373 1.54 -17.42 2.63
CA LEU A 373 2.33 -18.23 3.56
C LEU A 373 1.71 -18.28 4.98
N GLY A 374 0.57 -17.63 5.22
CA GLY A 374 -0.11 -17.59 6.51
C GLY A 374 0.38 -16.49 7.46
N ALA A 375 1.02 -15.42 6.96
CA ALA A 375 1.43 -14.29 7.78
C ALA A 375 0.24 -13.54 8.38
N SER A 376 0.35 -13.16 9.66
CA SER A 376 -0.61 -12.24 10.30
C SER A 376 -0.41 -10.81 9.82
N GLN A 377 -1.42 -9.94 10.00
CA GLN A 377 -1.34 -8.55 9.56
C GLN A 377 -0.30 -7.77 10.37
N SER A 378 -0.11 -8.13 11.64
CA SER A 378 1.00 -7.65 12.47
C SER A 378 2.36 -7.96 11.85
N LEU A 379 2.54 -9.17 11.29
CA LEU A 379 3.80 -9.56 10.66
C LEU A 379 4.05 -8.79 9.36
N LEU A 380 3.01 -8.56 8.55
CA LEU A 380 3.09 -7.69 7.38
C LEU A 380 3.55 -6.28 7.79
N GLY A 381 2.87 -5.69 8.77
CA GLY A 381 3.17 -4.38 9.32
C GLY A 381 4.59 -4.28 9.88
N LEU A 382 5.03 -5.31 10.60
CA LEU A 382 6.37 -5.40 11.18
C LEU A 382 7.44 -5.48 10.09
N SER A 383 7.20 -6.23 9.01
CA SER A 383 8.14 -6.28 7.88
C SER A 383 8.37 -4.88 7.30
N SER A 384 7.30 -4.11 7.07
CA SER A 384 7.41 -2.73 6.59
C SER A 384 8.08 -1.80 7.61
N ALA A 385 7.93 -2.04 8.91
CA ALA A 385 8.66 -1.27 9.93
C ALA A 385 10.17 -1.55 9.87
N ILE A 386 10.58 -2.80 9.71
CA ILE A 386 12.00 -3.16 9.55
C ILE A 386 12.57 -2.57 8.27
N MET A 387 11.80 -2.58 7.16
CA MET A 387 12.17 -1.87 5.93
C MET A 387 12.52 -0.40 6.22
N SER A 388 11.59 0.33 6.85
CA SER A 388 11.79 1.74 7.20
C SER A 388 12.99 1.98 8.14
N ILE A 389 13.15 1.13 9.16
CA ILE A 389 14.26 1.25 10.11
C ILE A 389 15.61 1.06 9.40
N SER A 390 15.68 0.15 8.42
CA SER A 390 16.89 -0.11 7.66
C SER A 390 17.35 1.08 6.79
N GLU A 391 16.44 1.98 6.39
CA GLU A 391 16.78 3.18 5.61
C GLU A 391 17.50 4.24 6.45
N VAL A 392 17.09 4.40 7.72
CA VAL A 392 17.57 5.44 8.63
C VAL A 392 19.10 5.49 8.76
N PRO A 393 19.83 4.37 9.02
CA PRO A 393 21.29 4.40 9.11
C PRO A 393 21.98 4.54 7.74
N ILE A 394 21.31 4.15 6.65
CA ILE A 394 21.90 4.15 5.31
C ILE A 394 21.95 5.56 4.72
N PHE A 395 20.92 6.39 4.94
CA PHE A 395 20.91 7.77 4.44
C PHE A 395 22.16 8.59 4.83
N PRO A 396 22.60 8.66 6.10
CA PRO A 396 23.84 9.38 6.46
C PRO A 396 25.11 8.66 5.98
N LEU A 397 25.06 7.33 5.77
CA LEU A 397 26.21 6.55 5.30
C LEU A 397 26.43 6.69 3.78
N CYS A 398 25.41 7.08 3.01
CA CYS A 398 25.48 7.18 1.54
C CYS A 398 26.66 8.00 1.04
N ALA A 399 26.91 9.18 1.62
CA ALA A 399 28.03 10.04 1.20
C ALA A 399 29.39 9.33 1.35
N LYS A 400 29.58 8.59 2.46
CA LYS A 400 30.81 7.81 2.69
C LYS A 400 30.95 6.68 1.68
N MET A 401 29.85 6.00 1.34
CA MET A 401 29.84 4.94 0.33
C MET A 401 30.19 5.47 -1.06
N ILE A 402 29.58 6.60 -1.46
CA ILE A 402 29.85 7.26 -2.74
C ILE A 402 31.33 7.67 -2.81
N ASN A 403 31.89 8.23 -1.75
CA ASN A 403 33.31 8.61 -1.72
C ASN A 403 34.26 7.41 -1.78
N ALA A 404 33.86 6.26 -1.23
CA ALA A 404 34.69 5.06 -1.19
C ALA A 404 34.72 4.27 -2.51
N ILE A 405 33.56 4.07 -3.15
CA ILE A 405 33.43 3.20 -4.34
C ILE A 405 32.83 3.91 -5.57
N GLY A 406 32.58 5.21 -5.48
CA GLY A 406 31.97 6.03 -6.54
C GLY A 406 30.46 5.81 -6.69
N HIS A 407 29.79 6.70 -7.43
CA HIS A 407 28.34 6.60 -7.69
C HIS A 407 27.95 5.25 -8.33
N VAL A 408 28.61 4.88 -9.42
CA VAL A 408 28.29 3.65 -10.15
C VAL A 408 28.57 2.39 -9.32
N GLY A 409 29.61 2.41 -8.47
CA GLY A 409 29.91 1.31 -7.56
C GLY A 409 28.81 1.10 -6.51
N VAL A 410 28.28 2.17 -5.90
CA VAL A 410 27.15 2.05 -4.97
C VAL A 410 25.90 1.53 -5.68
N LEU A 411 25.63 1.96 -6.92
CA LEU A 411 24.50 1.43 -7.69
C LEU A 411 24.64 -0.08 -7.97
N PHE A 412 25.84 -0.58 -8.27
CA PHE A 412 26.08 -2.02 -8.41
C PHE A 412 25.86 -2.76 -7.09
N LEU A 413 26.33 -2.21 -5.97
CA LEU A 413 26.11 -2.79 -4.64
C LEU A 413 24.61 -2.89 -4.33
N SER A 414 23.84 -1.82 -4.54
CA SER A 414 22.39 -1.82 -4.34
C SER A 414 21.66 -2.81 -5.23
N LEU A 415 22.06 -2.93 -6.49
CA LEU A 415 21.50 -3.91 -7.42
C LEU A 415 21.82 -5.35 -6.97
N THR A 416 23.04 -5.59 -6.49
CA THR A 416 23.46 -6.88 -5.92
C THR A 416 22.57 -7.26 -4.73
N CYS A 417 22.40 -6.32 -3.78
CA CYS A 417 21.52 -6.51 -2.62
C CYS A 417 20.06 -6.75 -3.04
N SER A 418 19.59 -6.13 -4.12
CA SER A 418 18.24 -6.35 -4.65
C SER A 418 18.06 -7.78 -5.18
N ILE A 419 19.05 -8.33 -5.91
CA ILE A 419 19.03 -9.71 -6.38
C ILE A 419 19.04 -10.69 -5.21
N ILE A 420 19.90 -10.46 -4.21
CA ILE A 420 19.95 -11.29 -3.00
C ILE A 420 18.58 -11.28 -2.31
N ARG A 421 18.00 -10.09 -2.11
CA ARG A 421 16.68 -9.92 -1.49
C ARG A 421 15.57 -10.70 -2.22
N LEU A 422 15.49 -10.56 -3.55
CA LEU A 422 14.54 -11.28 -4.40
C LEU A 422 14.76 -12.80 -4.41
N THR A 423 16.02 -13.23 -4.35
CA THR A 423 16.38 -14.65 -4.25
C THR A 423 15.88 -15.22 -2.93
N CYS A 424 16.09 -14.51 -1.82
CA CYS A 424 15.57 -14.92 -0.51
C CYS A 424 14.04 -15.02 -0.51
N TYR A 425 13.30 -14.07 -1.12
CA TYR A 425 11.84 -14.18 -1.27
C TYR A 425 11.41 -15.40 -2.08
N THR A 426 12.16 -15.76 -3.13
CA THR A 426 11.86 -16.92 -3.98
C THR A 426 11.85 -18.23 -3.18
N PHE A 427 12.75 -18.36 -2.20
CA PHE A 427 12.89 -19.55 -1.35
C PHE A 427 12.18 -19.43 0.01
N LEU A 428 11.53 -18.29 0.28
CA LEU A 428 10.83 -18.06 1.55
C LEU A 428 9.68 -19.06 1.72
N GLN A 429 9.66 -19.77 2.84
CA GLN A 429 8.61 -20.75 3.18
C GLN A 429 7.89 -20.31 4.45
N ASP A 430 8.65 -20.11 5.54
CA ASP A 430 8.12 -19.51 6.76
C ASP A 430 8.10 -17.98 6.61
N PRO A 431 6.94 -17.33 6.81
CA PRO A 431 6.81 -15.88 6.65
C PRO A 431 7.66 -15.08 7.64
N TRP A 432 8.03 -15.62 8.81
CA TRP A 432 8.84 -14.89 9.80
C TRP A 432 10.25 -14.57 9.31
N TYR A 433 10.82 -15.39 8.43
CA TYR A 433 12.14 -15.12 7.86
C TYR A 433 12.17 -13.86 6.99
N VAL A 434 11.02 -13.31 6.60
CA VAL A 434 10.96 -12.01 5.92
C VAL A 434 11.66 -10.91 6.72
N LEU A 435 11.58 -10.96 8.07
CA LEU A 435 12.19 -9.97 8.95
C LEU A 435 13.73 -9.95 8.86
N LEU A 436 14.34 -11.08 8.48
CA LEU A 436 15.79 -11.16 8.23
C LEU A 436 16.17 -10.65 6.84
N ILE A 437 15.22 -10.64 5.91
CA ILE A 437 15.42 -10.21 4.53
C ILE A 437 15.24 -8.68 4.40
N GLU A 438 14.29 -8.11 5.13
CA GLU A 438 13.96 -6.68 5.03
C GLU A 438 15.10 -5.68 5.33
N PRO A 439 16.09 -5.96 6.19
CA PRO A 439 17.25 -5.07 6.36
C PRO A 439 18.03 -4.79 5.08
N LEU A 440 17.98 -5.68 4.07
CA LEU A 440 18.57 -5.44 2.74
C LEU A 440 17.86 -4.30 1.99
N HIS A 441 16.67 -3.91 2.41
CA HIS A 441 15.92 -2.80 1.83
C HIS A 441 16.69 -1.48 1.90
N GLY A 442 17.34 -1.19 3.02
CA GLY A 442 18.12 0.03 3.20
C GLY A 442 19.18 0.22 2.10
N ILE A 443 19.95 -0.82 1.78
CA ILE A 443 20.97 -0.73 0.71
C ILE A 443 20.30 -0.78 -0.68
N SER A 444 19.34 -1.69 -0.89
CA SER A 444 18.71 -1.87 -2.20
C SER A 444 17.87 -0.68 -2.68
N LEU A 445 17.20 0.04 -1.77
CA LEU A 445 16.39 1.21 -2.09
C LEU A 445 17.04 2.53 -1.64
N ALA A 446 17.37 2.70 -0.35
CA ALA A 446 17.80 4.00 0.16
C ALA A 446 19.16 4.42 -0.40
N ALA A 447 20.18 3.54 -0.37
CA ALA A 447 21.48 3.84 -0.96
C ALA A 447 21.40 4.04 -2.47
N MET A 448 20.61 3.21 -3.16
CA MET A 448 20.35 3.34 -4.59
C MET A 448 19.75 4.71 -4.90
N TRP A 449 18.67 5.08 -4.22
CA TRP A 449 17.91 6.29 -4.49
C TRP A 449 18.75 7.54 -4.26
N SER A 450 19.40 7.64 -3.09
CA SER A 450 20.28 8.77 -2.76
C SER A 450 21.43 8.90 -3.76
N THR A 451 22.06 7.78 -4.14
CA THR A 451 23.14 7.79 -5.14
C THR A 451 22.64 8.17 -6.52
N SER A 452 21.43 7.75 -6.90
CA SER A 452 20.83 8.04 -8.20
C SER A 452 20.54 9.52 -8.38
N ILE A 453 19.99 10.18 -7.34
CA ILE A 453 19.79 11.63 -7.38
C ILE A 453 21.13 12.36 -7.41
N SER A 454 22.10 11.94 -6.60
CA SER A 454 23.44 12.55 -6.61
C SER A 454 24.15 12.39 -7.96
N PHE A 455 24.04 11.21 -8.59
CA PHE A 455 24.56 10.96 -9.93
C PHE A 455 23.86 11.82 -10.99
N ALA A 456 22.53 11.92 -10.93
CA ALA A 456 21.76 12.78 -11.82
C ALA A 456 22.20 14.25 -11.72
N CYS A 457 22.46 14.76 -10.52
CA CYS A 457 23.03 16.09 -10.34
C CYS A 457 24.46 16.19 -10.90
N ALA A 458 25.32 15.20 -10.65
CA ALA A 458 26.71 15.19 -11.11
C ALA A 458 26.87 15.20 -12.65
N VAL A 459 25.93 14.62 -13.39
CA VAL A 459 25.94 14.63 -14.87
C VAL A 459 25.25 15.85 -15.49
N SER A 460 24.73 16.73 -14.65
CA SER A 460 23.88 17.87 -15.03
C SER A 460 24.58 19.19 -14.76
N THR A 461 24.03 20.28 -15.31
CA THR A 461 24.46 21.65 -14.99
C THR A 461 23.61 22.23 -13.85
N PRO A 462 24.13 23.19 -13.04
CA PRO A 462 23.41 23.71 -11.86
C PRO A 462 22.00 24.25 -12.13
N ASP A 463 21.76 24.78 -13.32
CA ASP A 463 20.48 25.29 -13.80
C ASP A 463 19.41 24.20 -14.03
N VAL A 464 19.80 22.93 -14.16
CA VAL A 464 18.88 21.81 -14.45
C VAL A 464 18.88 20.70 -13.40
N TYR A 465 19.57 20.85 -12.26
CA TYR A 465 19.61 19.85 -11.18
C TYR A 465 18.21 19.37 -10.76
N THR A 466 17.32 20.31 -10.43
CA THR A 466 15.94 20.00 -10.01
C THR A 466 15.12 19.32 -11.11
N THR A 467 15.43 19.63 -12.38
CA THR A 467 14.76 19.00 -13.52
C THR A 467 15.24 17.56 -13.68
N MET A 468 16.54 17.31 -13.54
CA MET A 468 17.13 15.98 -13.67
C MET A 468 16.80 15.06 -12.48
N GLU A 469 16.66 15.62 -11.28
CA GLU A 469 16.04 14.95 -10.13
C GLU A 469 14.60 14.55 -10.45
N GLY A 470 13.80 15.48 -11.01
CA GLY A 470 12.41 15.22 -11.42
C GLY A 470 12.29 14.12 -12.48
N VAL A 471 13.17 14.12 -13.49
CA VAL A 471 13.22 13.07 -14.52
C VAL A 471 13.56 11.72 -13.88
N THR A 472 14.60 11.66 -13.04
CA THR A 472 15.01 10.42 -12.36
C THR A 472 13.89 9.86 -11.49
N THR A 473 13.20 10.74 -10.74
CA THR A 473 12.03 10.41 -9.93
C THR A 473 10.87 9.90 -10.78
N GLY A 474 10.60 10.56 -11.91
CA GLY A 474 9.54 10.18 -12.83
C GLY A 474 9.76 8.81 -13.46
N PHE A 475 10.99 8.45 -13.81
CA PHE A 475 11.31 7.11 -14.34
C PHE A 475 11.22 6.03 -13.25
N HIS A 476 11.67 6.33 -12.01
CA HIS A 476 11.64 5.37 -10.90
C HIS A 476 10.24 5.19 -10.29
N TYR A 477 9.78 6.21 -9.56
CA TYR A 477 8.55 6.18 -8.77
C TYR A 477 7.30 6.42 -9.61
N GLY A 478 7.44 7.07 -10.77
CA GLY A 478 6.36 7.30 -11.73
C GLY A 478 6.12 6.09 -12.64
N LEU A 479 6.76 6.12 -13.80
CA LEU A 479 6.58 5.16 -14.88
C LEU A 479 6.96 3.73 -14.46
N GLY A 480 8.15 3.55 -13.86
CA GLY A 480 8.65 2.26 -13.43
C GLY A 480 7.74 1.59 -12.41
N TRP A 481 7.50 2.26 -11.29
CA TRP A 481 6.65 1.73 -10.21
C TRP A 481 5.23 1.42 -10.68
N GLY A 482 4.61 2.33 -11.45
CA GLY A 482 3.27 2.14 -11.99
C GLY A 482 3.17 0.94 -12.92
N LEU A 483 4.10 0.82 -13.88
CA LEU A 483 4.15 -0.32 -14.79
C LEU A 483 4.50 -1.63 -14.08
N GLY A 484 5.36 -1.59 -13.06
CA GLY A 484 5.67 -2.74 -12.22
C GLY A 484 4.45 -3.30 -11.51
N ALA A 485 3.58 -2.44 -10.99
CA ALA A 485 2.31 -2.86 -10.39
C ALA A 485 1.39 -3.56 -11.42
N VAL A 486 1.24 -3.00 -12.62
CA VAL A 486 0.37 -3.54 -13.67
C VAL A 486 0.91 -4.85 -14.25
N ILE A 487 2.16 -4.85 -14.72
CA ILE A 487 2.81 -6.02 -15.32
C ILE A 487 3.01 -7.10 -14.26
N GLY A 488 3.40 -6.70 -13.06
CA GLY A 488 3.54 -7.61 -11.92
C GLY A 488 2.22 -8.30 -11.58
N GLY A 489 1.08 -7.60 -11.67
CA GLY A 489 -0.25 -8.18 -11.45
C GLY A 489 -0.65 -9.22 -12.47
N ALA A 490 -0.40 -8.95 -13.75
CA ALA A 490 -0.57 -9.93 -14.82
C ALA A 490 0.31 -11.17 -14.61
N PHE A 491 1.59 -10.96 -14.31
CA PHE A 491 2.54 -12.05 -14.10
C PHE A 491 2.21 -12.85 -12.84
N TYR A 492 1.83 -12.19 -11.74
CA TYR A 492 1.39 -12.84 -10.50
C TYR A 492 0.20 -13.77 -10.73
N ASN A 493 -0.80 -13.30 -11.50
CA ASN A 493 -2.01 -14.08 -11.76
C ASN A 493 -1.73 -15.32 -12.62
N LEU A 494 -0.81 -15.22 -13.58
CA LEU A 494 -0.50 -16.31 -14.53
C LEU A 494 0.51 -17.33 -13.98
N TYR A 495 1.54 -16.85 -13.28
CA TYR A 495 2.71 -17.68 -12.92
C TYR A 495 2.93 -17.79 -11.41
N GLY A 496 2.17 -17.06 -10.59
CA GLY A 496 2.27 -17.06 -9.13
C GLY A 496 3.44 -16.21 -8.58
N PRO A 497 3.47 -16.03 -7.24
CA PRO A 497 4.41 -15.11 -6.57
C PRO A 497 5.88 -15.49 -6.70
N ARG A 498 6.23 -16.78 -6.59
CA ARG A 498 7.63 -17.22 -6.63
C ARG A 498 8.27 -16.97 -8.00
N ASN A 499 7.51 -17.22 -9.07
CA ASN A 499 7.98 -16.95 -10.43
C ASN A 499 8.02 -15.45 -10.72
N LEU A 500 7.13 -14.65 -10.12
CA LEU A 500 7.21 -13.19 -10.20
C LEU A 500 8.53 -12.67 -9.64
N PHE A 501 8.97 -13.14 -8.46
CA PHE A 501 10.27 -12.72 -7.91
C PHE A 501 11.45 -13.16 -8.76
N ARG A 502 11.40 -14.36 -9.35
CA ARG A 502 12.41 -14.83 -10.32
C ARG A 502 12.47 -13.96 -11.57
N TRP A 503 11.31 -13.52 -12.08
CA TRP A 503 11.25 -12.58 -13.20
C TRP A 503 11.86 -11.22 -12.85
N CYS A 504 11.61 -10.71 -11.64
CA CYS A 504 12.29 -9.52 -11.14
C CYS A 504 13.82 -9.69 -11.05
N ILE A 505 14.33 -10.88 -10.71
CA ILE A 505 15.77 -11.17 -10.73
C ILE A 505 16.32 -11.03 -12.16
N LEU A 506 15.64 -11.59 -13.16
CA LEU A 506 16.03 -11.45 -14.56
C LEU A 506 16.07 -9.98 -15.00
N LEU A 507 15.08 -9.18 -14.59
CA LEU A 507 15.09 -7.74 -14.83
C LEU A 507 16.30 -7.06 -14.16
N CYS A 508 16.63 -7.40 -12.92
CA CYS A 508 17.84 -6.89 -12.25
C CYS A 508 19.12 -7.30 -12.98
N CYS A 509 19.20 -8.51 -13.54
CA CYS A 509 20.33 -8.95 -14.38
C CYS A 509 20.46 -8.09 -15.65
N VAL A 510 19.35 -7.71 -16.28
CA VAL A 510 19.36 -6.73 -17.38
C VAL A 510 19.83 -5.36 -16.88
N GLY A 511 19.43 -4.97 -15.66
CA GLY A 511 19.94 -3.77 -14.97
C GLY A 511 21.47 -3.74 -14.84
N TYR A 512 22.12 -4.88 -14.59
CA TYR A 512 23.59 -4.97 -14.53
C TYR A 512 24.23 -4.60 -15.86
N ILE A 513 23.63 -5.02 -16.98
CA ILE A 513 24.14 -4.73 -18.31
C ILE A 513 24.10 -3.22 -18.55
N PHE A 514 22.98 -2.56 -18.29
CA PHE A 514 22.86 -1.11 -18.47
C PHE A 514 23.78 -0.32 -17.54
N LEU A 515 23.92 -0.76 -16.29
CA LEU A 515 24.85 -0.11 -15.36
C LEU A 515 26.32 -0.34 -15.74
N GLY A 516 26.64 -1.51 -16.33
CA GLY A 516 27.94 -1.78 -16.95
C GLY A 516 28.24 -0.87 -18.13
N LEU A 517 27.23 -0.61 -18.98
CA LEU A 517 27.34 0.37 -20.05
C LEU A 517 27.56 1.78 -19.51
N VAL A 518 26.87 2.18 -18.43
CA VAL A 518 27.12 3.47 -17.74
C VAL A 518 28.58 3.56 -17.30
N TYR A 519 29.10 2.52 -16.65
CA TYR A 519 30.50 2.47 -16.20
C TYR A 519 31.50 2.64 -17.36
N ILE A 520 31.30 1.89 -18.46
CA ILE A 520 32.18 1.95 -19.63
C ILE A 520 32.11 3.33 -20.30
N LEU A 521 30.90 3.87 -20.50
CA LEU A 521 30.69 5.17 -21.13
C LEU A 521 31.25 6.31 -20.26
N GLN A 522 31.13 6.22 -18.94
CA GLN A 522 31.71 7.18 -18.00
C GLN A 522 33.23 7.22 -18.12
N ARG A 523 33.87 6.04 -18.17
CA ARG A 523 35.32 5.96 -18.34
C ARG A 523 35.79 6.54 -19.68
N LYS A 524 35.04 6.29 -20.77
CA LYS A 524 35.33 6.89 -22.09
C LYS A 524 35.25 8.41 -22.05
N ASP A 525 34.22 8.97 -21.43
CA ASP A 525 34.01 10.44 -21.34
C ASP A 525 35.16 11.13 -20.60
N HIS A 526 35.59 10.58 -19.45
CA HIS A 526 36.76 11.07 -18.71
C HIS A 526 38.07 10.93 -19.50
N SER A 527 38.21 9.86 -20.29
CA SER A 527 39.39 9.65 -21.13
C SER A 527 39.48 10.67 -22.27
N SER A 528 38.35 11.03 -22.88
CA SER A 528 38.29 12.10 -23.88
C SER A 528 38.61 13.47 -23.30
N VAL A 529 38.06 13.82 -22.12
CA VAL A 529 38.35 15.11 -21.46
C VAL A 529 39.84 15.25 -21.08
N ASN A 530 40.46 14.17 -20.60
CA ASN A 530 41.90 14.17 -20.32
C ASN A 530 42.76 14.29 -21.58
N TYR A 531 42.34 13.70 -22.71
CA TYR A 531 43.00 13.91 -24.00
C TYR A 531 42.92 15.38 -24.47
N TYR A 532 41.75 16.01 -24.36
CA TYR A 532 41.59 17.44 -24.65
C TYR A 532 42.42 18.35 -23.72
N ARG A 533 42.54 18.01 -22.42
CA ARG A 533 43.44 18.73 -21.49
C ARG A 533 44.92 18.53 -21.84
N LEU A 534 45.32 17.35 -22.29
CA LEU A 534 46.70 17.07 -22.71
C LEU A 534 47.05 17.78 -24.02
N ASP A 535 46.12 17.88 -24.97
CA ASP A 535 46.31 18.64 -26.22
C ASP A 535 46.25 20.16 -25.97
N ASN A 536 45.37 20.66 -25.11
CA ASN A 536 45.34 22.09 -24.74
C ASN A 536 46.54 22.49 -23.86
N ASN A 537 47.10 21.60 -23.04
CA ASN A 537 48.36 21.89 -22.33
C ASN A 537 49.58 21.98 -23.25
N ARG A 538 49.47 21.57 -24.53
CA ARG A 538 50.47 21.90 -25.57
C ARG A 538 50.27 23.29 -26.19
N GLN A 539 49.16 23.97 -25.89
CA GLN A 539 48.84 25.33 -26.33
C GLN A 539 48.39 26.19 -25.14
N GLY A 540 49.34 26.64 -24.33
CA GLY A 540 49.15 27.75 -23.39
C GLY A 540 48.44 27.39 -22.09
N SER A 541 49.19 27.51 -20.99
CA SER A 541 48.77 27.30 -19.60
C SER A 541 47.53 28.11 -19.20
N VAL A 542 46.46 27.41 -18.80
CA VAL A 542 45.41 27.97 -17.94
C VAL A 542 45.21 27.01 -16.77
N ASN A 543 45.37 27.54 -15.55
CA ASN A 543 45.40 26.82 -14.29
C ASN A 543 43.98 26.42 -13.85
N VAL A 544 43.73 25.14 -13.55
CA VAL A 544 42.37 24.55 -13.41
C VAL A 544 42.09 24.06 -11.97
N ASP A 545 42.64 24.74 -10.97
CA ASP A 545 42.41 24.37 -9.56
C ASP A 545 41.10 24.94 -8.97
N ALA A 546 40.33 25.74 -9.75
CA ALA A 546 39.14 26.42 -9.25
C ALA A 546 37.82 25.59 -9.33
N GLU A 547 37.81 24.42 -9.98
CA GLU A 547 36.55 23.73 -10.31
C GLU A 547 36.11 22.65 -9.30
N TYR A 548 36.96 22.30 -8.31
CA TYR A 548 36.64 21.28 -7.31
C TYR A 548 36.18 21.82 -5.94
N GLU A 549 36.35 23.11 -5.65
CA GLU A 549 35.84 23.73 -4.41
C GLU A 549 34.33 24.02 -4.42
N VAL A 550 33.67 23.90 -5.57
CA VAL A 550 32.22 24.20 -5.70
C VAL A 550 31.34 23.08 -5.10
N ILE A 551 31.90 21.89 -4.82
CA ILE A 551 31.16 20.75 -4.26
C ILE A 551 31.28 20.66 -2.72
N SER A 552 32.20 21.41 -2.09
CA SER A 552 32.41 21.40 -0.63
C SER A 552 31.60 22.46 0.14
N GLY A 553 30.75 23.25 -0.51
CA GLY A 553 29.69 24.00 0.20
C GLY A 553 30.12 25.17 1.09
N ASP A 554 31.31 25.75 0.91
CA ASP A 554 31.85 26.79 1.81
C ASP A 554 31.79 28.26 1.28
N ILE A 555 31.18 28.56 0.12
CA ILE A 555 31.26 29.91 -0.49
C ILE A 555 29.96 30.73 -0.39
N TYR A 556 29.28 30.76 0.77
CA TYR A 556 28.14 31.68 0.98
C TYR A 556 28.24 32.61 2.19
N LEU A 557 29.43 32.84 2.76
CA LEU A 557 29.57 33.69 3.95
C LEU A 557 30.53 34.88 3.85
N ASN A 558 30.98 35.31 2.67
CA ASN A 558 31.90 36.47 2.63
C ASN A 558 31.75 37.43 1.44
N THR A 559 30.55 37.97 1.23
CA THR A 559 30.38 39.24 0.49
C THR A 559 29.49 40.19 1.27
N SER A 560 30.05 40.78 2.32
CA SER A 560 29.66 42.09 2.83
C SER A 560 30.85 42.73 3.54
N ARG A 561 31.64 43.50 2.79
CA ARG A 561 32.40 44.63 3.31
C ARG A 561 32.27 45.78 2.33
#